data_AF-A0A813KDS8-F1
#
_entry.id   AF-A0A813KDS8-F1
#
_cell.length_a   1.000
_cell.length_b   1.000
_cell.length_c   1.000
_cell.angle_alpha   90.00
_cell.angle_beta   90.00
_cell.angle_gamma   90.00
#
_symmetry.space_group_name_H-M   'P 1'
#
loop_
_entity.id
_entity.type
_entity.pdbx_description
1 polymer ?
#
loop_
_entity_poly.entity_id
_entity_poly.type
_entity_poly.pdbx_seq_one_letter_code
_entity_poly.pdbx_strand_id
1 'polypeptide(L)'
;SVTGTVKSYNPHKGWGFVECNGQDLFVNRKELKGFCISKGNQIQFTVAQTEKGSQAMNVTVMVPTGEASYFGEIKSFNSTKGYGFIACDAFPGQDVFVL
;
A
#
# COMPACT_ATOMS: atom_id res chain seq x y z
N SER A 1 -16.32 5.95 -3.61
CA SER A 1 -15.29 5.24 -2.83
C SER A 1 -15.59 5.41 -1.35
N VAL A 2 -15.06 4.54 -0.50
CA VAL A 2 -15.16 4.58 0.97
C VAL A 2 -13.76 4.52 1.56
N THR A 3 -13.64 4.91 2.82
CA THR A 3 -12.38 4.89 3.56
C THR A 3 -12.41 3.79 4.62
N GLY A 4 -11.28 3.13 4.82
CA GLY A 4 -11.11 2.13 5.87
C GLY A 4 -9.68 2.08 6.37
N THR A 5 -9.47 1.28 7.41
CA THR A 5 -8.16 1.10 8.05
C THR A 5 -7.65 -0.31 7.81
N VAL A 6 -6.40 -0.44 7.37
CA VAL A 6 -5.78 -1.74 7.17
C VAL A 6 -5.63 -2.44 8.53
N LYS A 7 -6.39 -3.52 8.71
CA LYS A 7 -6.40 -4.30 9.95
C LYS A 7 -5.23 -5.29 10.00
N SER A 8 -4.96 -5.91 8.86
CA SER A 8 -3.81 -6.78 8.66
C SER A 8 -3.44 -6.85 7.19
N TYR A 9 -2.15 -7.04 6.90
CA TYR A 9 -1.67 -7.34 5.56
C TYR A 9 -0.44 -8.21 5.65
N ASN A 10 -0.40 -9.28 4.87
CA ASN A 10 0.77 -10.15 4.76
C ASN A 10 1.43 -9.92 3.39
N PRO A 11 2.57 -9.20 3.32
CA PRO A 11 3.24 -8.90 2.05
C PRO A 11 3.70 -10.15 1.30
N HIS A 12 4.11 -11.21 2.02
CA HIS A 12 4.54 -12.47 1.41
C HIS A 12 3.38 -13.22 0.76
N LYS A 13 2.21 -13.23 1.40
CA LYS A 13 0.99 -13.85 0.84
C LYS A 13 0.27 -12.94 -0.16
N GLY A 14 0.52 -11.63 -0.12
CA GLY A 14 -0.08 -10.64 -1.01
C GLY A 14 -1.55 -10.35 -0.74
N TRP A 15 -2.01 -10.55 0.49
CA TRP A 15 -3.39 -10.25 0.89
C TRP A 15 -3.53 -9.89 2.36
N GLY A 16 -4.66 -9.31 2.71
CA GLY A 16 -4.99 -8.90 4.07
C GLY A 16 -6.46 -8.54 4.24
N PHE A 17 -6.75 -7.77 5.29
CA PHE A 17 -8.07 -7.26 5.62
C PHE A 17 -8.05 -5.79 5.96
N VAL A 18 -9.12 -5.10 5.58
CA VAL A 18 -9.37 -3.68 5.82
C VAL A 18 -10.68 -3.59 6.60
N GLU A 19 -10.64 -2.90 7.73
CA GLU A 19 -11.84 -2.60 8.50
C GLU A 19 -12.50 -1.34 7.93
N CYS A 20 -13.80 -1.40 7.68
CA CYS A 20 -14.63 -0.26 7.30
C CYS A 20 -16.03 -0.45 7.86
N ASN A 21 -16.49 0.52 8.67
CA ASN A 21 -17.83 0.52 9.28
C ASN A 21 -18.14 -0.77 10.06
N GLY A 22 -17.15 -1.34 10.75
CA GLY A 22 -17.31 -2.56 11.54
C GLY A 22 -17.30 -3.85 10.72
N GLN A 23 -17.04 -3.79 9.42
CA GLN A 23 -16.90 -4.96 8.54
C GLN A 23 -15.43 -5.16 8.14
N ASP A 24 -15.00 -6.43 8.08
CA ASP A 24 -13.70 -6.81 7.54
C ASP A 24 -13.84 -7.12 6.04
N LEU A 25 -13.18 -6.32 5.21
CA LEU A 25 -13.13 -6.51 3.76
C LEU A 25 -11.79 -7.09 3.35
N PHE A 26 -11.83 -8.06 2.44
CA PHE A 26 -10.62 -8.66 1.87
C PHE A 26 -9.89 -7.64 0.99
N VAL A 27 -8.56 -7.60 1.05
CA VAL A 27 -7.73 -6.80 0.13
C VAL A 27 -6.64 -7.67 -0.50
N ASN A 28 -6.46 -7.53 -1.82
CA ASN A 28 -5.45 -8.25 -2.58
C ASN A 28 -4.37 -7.29 -3.10
N ARG A 29 -3.12 -7.75 -3.20
CA ARG A 29 -2.00 -7.00 -3.76
C ARG A 29 -2.30 -6.42 -5.15
N LYS A 30 -3.10 -7.11 -5.97
CA LYS A 30 -3.51 -6.63 -7.31
C LYS A 30 -4.24 -5.29 -7.26
N GLU A 31 -4.98 -5.03 -6.18
CA GLU A 31 -5.77 -3.80 -6.02
C GLU A 31 -4.93 -2.62 -5.55
N LEU A 32 -3.70 -2.87 -5.07
CA LEU A 32 -2.83 -1.84 -4.51
C LEU A 32 -2.08 -1.04 -5.58
N LYS A 33 -2.05 -1.47 -6.84
CA LYS A 33 -1.44 -0.71 -7.96
C LYS A 33 -0.04 -0.13 -7.66
N GLY A 34 0.79 -0.86 -6.92
CA GLY A 34 2.14 -0.45 -6.54
C GLY A 34 2.27 0.20 -5.16
N PHE A 35 1.16 0.52 -4.49
CA PHE A 35 1.18 0.96 -3.09
C PHE A 35 1.56 -0.18 -2.14
N CYS A 36 2.35 0.16 -1.13
CA CYS A 36 2.57 -0.68 0.03
C CYS A 36 1.57 -0.30 1.12
N ILE A 37 0.99 -1.29 1.79
CA ILE A 37 0.10 -1.09 2.92
C ILE A 37 0.56 -1.91 4.13
N SER A 38 0.35 -1.34 5.30
CA SER A 38 0.69 -1.88 6.61
C SER A 38 -0.48 -1.67 7.56
N LYS A 39 -0.53 -2.45 8.64
CA LYS A 39 -1.55 -2.29 9.69
C LYS A 39 -1.58 -0.84 10.17
N GLY A 40 -2.78 -0.26 10.25
CA GLY A 40 -3.01 1.12 10.67
C GLY A 40 -3.02 2.14 9.54
N ASN A 41 -2.55 1.82 8.33
CA ASN A 41 -2.72 2.73 7.21
C ASN A 41 -4.20 2.95 6.90
N GLN A 42 -4.57 4.21 6.68
CA GLN A 42 -5.87 4.51 6.12
C GLN A 42 -5.81 4.47 4.59
N ILE A 43 -6.82 3.87 3.98
CA ILE A 43 -6.90 3.70 2.54
C ILE A 43 -8.30 4.07 2.04
N GLN A 44 -8.38 4.48 0.78
CA GLN A 44 -9.63 4.68 0.07
C GLN A 44 -9.80 3.59 -1.00
N PHE A 45 -11.02 3.08 -1.16
CA PHE A 45 -11.31 1.98 -2.08
C PHE A 45 -12.79 1.94 -2.49
N THR A 46 -13.15 1.04 -3.40
CA THR A 46 -14.53 0.66 -3.73
C THR A 46 -14.81 -0.74 -3.22
N VAL A 47 -16.03 -1.02 -2.75
CA VAL A 47 -16.43 -2.36 -2.28
C VAL A 47 -17.05 -3.13 -3.44
N ALA A 48 -16.61 -4.38 -3.64
CA ALA A 48 -17.22 -5.30 -4.58
C ALA A 48 -17.49 -6.66 -3.90
N GLN A 49 -18.60 -7.30 -4.28
CA GLN A 49 -18.90 -8.66 -3.82
C GLN A 49 -18.22 -9.68 -4.74
N THR A 50 -17.52 -10.65 -4.16
CA THR A 50 -16.83 -11.72 -4.88
C THR A 50 -17.21 -13.08 -4.31
N GLU A 51 -16.74 -14.16 -4.96
CA GLU A 51 -16.86 -15.53 -4.44
C GLU A 51 -16.23 -15.70 -3.04
N LYS A 52 -15.29 -14.83 -2.67
CA LYS A 52 -14.59 -14.84 -1.37
C LYS A 52 -15.20 -13.86 -0.35
N GLY A 53 -16.34 -13.25 -0.67
CA GLY A 53 -16.99 -12.21 0.13
C GLY A 53 -16.66 -10.79 -0.33
N SER A 54 -16.89 -9.82 0.57
CA SER A 54 -16.67 -8.40 0.31
C SER A 54 -15.18 -8.09 0.14
N GLN A 55 -14.82 -7.48 -0.99
CA GLN A 55 -13.45 -7.13 -1.33
C GLN A 55 -13.29 -5.62 -1.55
N ALA A 56 -12.20 -5.07 -1.03
CA ALA A 56 -11.72 -3.73 -1.34
C ALA A 56 -11.01 -3.73 -2.70
N MET A 57 -11.49 -2.90 -3.62
CA MET A 57 -10.97 -2.74 -4.99
C MET A 57 -10.51 -1.30 -5.25
N ASN A 58 -9.66 -1.11 -6.25
CA ASN A 58 -9.14 0.21 -6.64
C ASN A 58 -8.55 0.99 -5.44
N VAL A 59 -7.65 0.34 -4.70
CA VAL A 59 -7.11 0.87 -3.45
C VAL A 59 -6.15 2.03 -3.72
N THR A 60 -6.30 3.10 -2.96
CA THR A 60 -5.35 4.20 -2.85
C THR A 60 -5.00 4.44 -1.39
N VAL A 61 -3.73 4.72 -1.09
CA VAL A 61 -3.30 5.04 0.27
C VAL A 61 -3.62 6.49 0.57
N MET A 62 -4.24 6.74 1.73
CA MET A 62 -4.41 8.11 2.20
C MET A 62 -3.14 8.54 2.92
N VAL A 63 -2.50 9.57 2.37
CA VAL A 63 -1.33 10.18 2.98
C VAL A 63 -1.82 11.16 4.06
N PRO A 64 -1.32 11.08 5.31
CA PRO A 64 -1.66 12.06 6.33
C PRO A 64 -1.32 13.48 5.84
N THR A 65 -2.18 14.45 6.16
CA THR A 65 -1.98 15.84 5.77
C THR A 65 -0.64 16.36 6.32
N GLY A 66 0.31 16.65 5.42
CA GLY A 66 1.66 17.10 5.77
C GLY A 66 2.78 16.13 5.38
N GLU A 67 2.44 14.90 5.00
CA GLU A 67 3.36 13.95 4.39
C GLU A 67 3.08 13.83 2.88
N ALA A 68 4.12 13.65 2.08
CA ALA A 68 4.01 13.40 0.66
C ALA A 68 4.39 11.96 0.36
N SER A 69 3.60 11.29 -0.48
CA SER A 69 3.96 9.98 -1.04
C SER A 69 4.44 10.17 -2.47
N TYR A 70 5.55 9.51 -2.79
CA TYR A 70 6.13 9.55 -4.12
C TYR A 70 6.31 8.13 -4.65
N PHE A 71 6.13 7.97 -5.97
CA PHE A 71 6.51 6.76 -6.68
C PHE A 71 7.95 6.89 -7.16
N GLY A 72 8.64 5.76 -7.24
CA GLY A 72 10.00 5.68 -7.74
C GLY A 72 10.40 4.26 -8.15
N GLU A 73 11.53 4.16 -8.82
CA GLU A 73 12.10 2.90 -9.29
C GLU A 73 13.25 2.47 -8.37
N ILE A 74 13.28 1.19 -7.99
CA ILE A 74 14.38 0.65 -7.19
C ILE A 74 15.64 0.62 -8.05
N LYS A 75 16.63 1.48 -7.75
CA LYS A 75 17.93 1.50 -8.44
C LYS A 75 18.83 0.36 -7.97
N SER A 76 18.85 0.12 -6.67
CA SER A 76 19.62 -0.97 -6.08
C SER A 76 19.06 -1.37 -4.72
N PHE A 77 19.19 -2.63 -4.36
CA PHE A 77 18.81 -3.15 -3.05
C PHE A 77 19.78 -4.23 -2.62
N ASN A 78 20.31 -4.11 -1.40
CA ASN A 78 21.15 -5.13 -0.78
C ASN A 78 20.33 -5.84 0.29
N SER A 79 19.83 -7.04 -0.02
CA SER A 79 18.98 -7.82 0.90
C SER A 79 19.71 -8.28 2.17
N THR A 80 21.04 -8.43 2.14
CA THR A 80 21.83 -8.79 3.31
C THR A 80 21.97 -7.64 4.29
N LYS A 81 22.16 -6.42 3.78
CA LYS A 81 22.31 -5.21 4.59
C LYS A 81 20.97 -4.52 4.92
N GLY A 82 19.90 -4.90 4.22
CA GLY A 82 18.55 -4.40 4.45
C GLY A 82 18.26 -3.03 3.83
N TYR A 83 19.16 -2.44 3.03
CA TYR A 83 18.98 -1.10 2.49
C TYR A 83 19.17 -1.03 0.97
N GLY A 84 18.71 0.06 0.38
CA GLY A 84 18.81 0.32 -1.05
C GLY A 84 18.63 1.79 -1.41
N PHE A 85 18.48 2.05 -2.71
CA PHE A 85 18.27 3.37 -3.27
C PHE A 85 17.15 3.34 -4.32
N ILE A 86 16.32 4.39 -4.31
CA ILE A 86 15.19 4.59 -5.23
C ILE A 86 15.45 5.86 -6.05
N ALA A 87 15.25 5.77 -7.37
CA ALA A 87 15.14 6.92 -8.26
C ALA A 87 13.70 7.45 -8.19
N CYS A 88 13.54 8.75 -7.96
CA CYS A 88 12.22 9.38 -7.89
C CYS A 88 12.21 10.66 -8.73
N ASP A 89 11.25 10.80 -9.64
CA ASP A 89 11.16 11.97 -10.53
C ASP A 89 10.89 13.28 -9.78
N ALA A 90 10.36 13.20 -8.55
CA ALA A 90 10.22 14.37 -7.68
C ALA A 90 11.56 14.89 -7.13
N PHE A 91 12.62 14.07 -7.19
CA PHE A 91 13.97 14.39 -6.72
C PHE A 91 15.00 14.04 -7.81
N PRO A 92 14.95 14.72 -8.98
CA PRO A 92 15.77 14.36 -10.12
C PRO A 92 17.27 14.45 -9.79
N GLY A 93 18.01 13.40 -10.15
CA GLY A 93 19.45 13.31 -9.90
C GLY A 93 19.84 13.00 -8.44
N GLN A 94 18.86 12.76 -7.56
CA GLN A 94 19.11 12.35 -6.17
C GLN A 94 18.70 10.90 -5.95
N ASP A 95 19.49 10.18 -5.16
CA ASP A 95 19.16 8.81 -4.75
C ASP A 95 18.46 8.83 -3.41
N VAL A 96 17.20 8.38 -3.39
CA VAL A 96 16.40 8.26 -2.16
C VAL A 96 16.82 6.98 -1.45
N PHE A 97 17.50 7.11 -0.32
CA PHE A 97 17.92 5.98 0.51
C PHE A 97 16.72 5.33 1.22
N VAL A 98 16.66 4.00 1.22
CA VAL A 98 15.60 3.22 1.90
C VAL A 98 16.21 2.11 2.78
N LEU A 99 15.55 1.85 3.92
CA LEU A 99 15.91 0.86 4.97
C LEU A 99 14.85 -0.24 5.11
#